data_AF-A0A7C7V8P2-F1
#
_entry.id   AF-A0A7C7V8P2-F1
#
_cell.length_a   1.000
_cell.length_b   1.000
_cell.length_c   1.000
_cell.angle_alpha   90.00
_cell.angle_beta   90.00
_cell.angle_gamma   90.00
#
_symmetry.space_group_name_H-M   'P 1'
#
loop_
_entity.id
_entity.type
_entity.pdbx_description
1 polymer ?
#
loop_
_entity_poly.entity_id
_entity_poly.type
_entity_poly.pdbx_seq_one_letter_code
_entity_poly.pdbx_strand_id
1 'polypeptide(L)'
;MPPPDDPSRSGPARSSYEACWKGCGANCPRPSGNRCWSCPSKNSSCPSTTSGSNSTSNGWPNNSRPPPARPNPIERLRPPRRRPAGRTSRDTSAGAVLIPGAELARLLTSNSHGFDYGNLPLRSADQQTPAMRLKLIACEIFYRECCAVVAGSVNQVDVEFLPKGLHDLGHEGMRARLAEALEAVDTDRYDAVLLAYGLCNNGLVDLSARSIPLVVPRAHDCITLFLGSKERYLAYFQQHPGTYFKTSGWIERGKDLEQFGPASIPQQTGLAWSYEELVRRYGEDNARYLYEELCNTLRNYSRIAYIEMGIEPDGRFEQEARRLADERGWTFEKIRGDMTLLRLLVDGPWDPERFLVVRPGQRIQPSFDERVIKAASVCCGTRG
;
A
#
# COMPACT_ATOMS: atom_id res chain seq x y z
N MET A 1 5.07 28.13 46.67
CA MET A 1 5.38 28.53 45.29
C MET A 1 6.19 27.42 44.67
N PRO A 2 5.66 26.68 43.68
CA PRO A 2 6.48 25.73 42.94
C PRO A 2 7.47 26.48 42.02
N PRO A 3 8.65 25.92 41.75
CA PRO A 3 9.62 26.50 40.82
C PRO A 3 9.16 26.35 39.36
N PRO A 4 9.69 27.18 38.43
CA PRO A 4 9.26 27.21 37.04
C PRO A 4 9.73 25.96 36.26
N ASP A 5 8.86 25.50 35.36
CA ASP A 5 9.07 24.35 34.49
C ASP A 5 10.28 24.52 33.54
N ASP A 6 11.11 23.48 33.49
CA ASP A 6 12.24 23.30 32.57
C ASP A 6 11.73 22.93 31.16
N PRO A 7 12.06 23.68 30.09
CA PRO A 7 11.57 23.44 28.74
C PRO A 7 12.27 22.28 28.01
N SER A 8 13.13 21.48 28.67
CA SER A 8 13.95 20.46 28.02
C SER A 8 13.32 19.05 27.86
N ARG A 9 12.03 18.85 28.14
CA ARG A 9 11.32 17.57 27.89
C ARG A 9 10.24 17.68 26.80
N SER A 10 10.66 17.91 25.56
CA SER A 10 9.86 17.57 24.38
C SER A 10 10.31 16.22 23.82
N GLY A 11 9.56 15.16 24.14
CA GLY A 11 9.71 13.86 23.48
C GLY A 11 9.28 13.93 22.01
N PRO A 12 9.80 13.06 21.12
CA PRO A 12 9.50 13.16 19.69
C PRO A 12 8.03 12.89 19.39
N ALA A 13 7.57 13.56 18.35
CA ALA A 13 6.18 13.82 18.00
C ALA A 13 5.33 12.58 17.78
N ARG A 14 4.30 12.39 18.62
CA ARG A 14 3.15 11.52 18.34
C ARG A 14 2.28 11.99 17.16
N SER A 15 2.53 13.17 16.59
CA SER A 15 1.63 13.79 15.60
C SER A 15 1.86 13.35 14.15
N SER A 16 3.00 12.74 13.80
CA SER A 16 3.30 12.33 12.43
C SER A 16 2.59 11.03 11.99
N TYR A 17 2.35 10.11 12.93
CA TYR A 17 1.69 8.82 12.65
C TYR A 17 0.17 8.93 12.45
N GLU A 18 -0.51 9.83 13.16
CA GLU A 18 -1.96 10.06 12.97
C GLU A 18 -2.29 10.62 11.57
N ALA A 19 -1.34 11.33 10.93
CA ALA A 19 -1.54 11.92 9.61
C ALA A 19 -1.54 10.86 8.48
N CYS A 20 -0.71 9.82 8.58
CA CYS A 20 -0.69 8.72 7.60
C CYS A 20 -2.01 7.92 7.63
N TRP A 21 -2.63 7.81 8.80
CA TRP A 21 -3.88 7.05 9.00
C TRP A 21 -5.10 7.76 8.39
N LYS A 22 -5.11 9.09 8.33
CA LYS A 22 -6.20 9.86 7.70
C LYS A 22 -6.21 9.80 6.16
N GLY A 23 -5.12 9.35 5.54
CA GLY A 23 -4.99 9.19 4.09
C GLY A 23 -5.55 7.87 3.52
N CYS A 24 -5.80 6.88 4.38
CA CYS A 24 -6.40 5.60 4.00
C CYS A 24 -7.81 5.51 4.59
N GLY A 25 -8.83 5.78 3.75
CA GLY A 25 -10.26 5.47 3.96
C GLY A 25 -10.75 5.36 5.40
N ALA A 26 -11.26 6.46 5.96
CA ALA A 26 -11.81 6.50 7.30
C ALA A 26 -13.12 5.71 7.43
N ASN A 27 -13.12 4.66 8.27
CA ASN A 27 -14.23 4.34 9.18
C ASN A 27 -13.81 3.26 10.18
N CYS A 28 -13.27 3.67 11.32
CA CYS A 28 -13.22 2.84 12.53
C CYS A 28 -13.27 3.74 13.78
N PRO A 29 -14.16 3.48 14.75
CA PRO A 29 -14.28 4.32 15.94
C PRO A 29 -13.04 4.18 16.83
N ARG A 30 -12.52 5.32 17.32
CA ARG A 30 -11.40 5.36 18.28
C ARG A 30 -11.82 4.72 19.61
N PRO A 31 -11.01 3.84 20.23
CA PRO A 31 -11.27 3.37 21.58
C PRO A 31 -10.86 4.46 22.58
N SER A 32 -11.83 4.99 23.33
CA SER A 32 -11.59 5.82 24.51
C SER A 32 -10.98 4.97 25.63
N GLY A 33 -9.94 5.50 26.27
CA GLY A 33 -9.01 4.74 27.11
C GLY A 33 -9.54 4.18 28.42
N ASN A 34 -8.70 3.27 28.95
CA ASN A 34 -8.49 2.87 30.34
C ASN A 34 -9.65 3.08 31.32
N ARG A 35 -10.39 2.01 31.56
CA ARG A 35 -10.95 1.72 32.87
C ARG A 35 -10.92 0.21 33.12
N CYS A 36 -9.95 -0.21 33.93
CA CYS A 36 -10.05 -1.45 34.71
C CYS A 36 -11.38 -1.42 35.46
N TRP A 37 -12.26 -2.38 35.20
CA TRP A 37 -13.32 -2.75 36.13
C TRP A 37 -13.16 -4.21 36.49
N SER A 38 -12.69 -4.37 37.72
CA SER A 38 -12.65 -5.58 38.52
C SER A 38 -13.96 -6.36 38.47
N CYS A 39 -13.82 -7.68 38.34
CA CYS A 39 -14.86 -8.67 38.56
C CYS A 39 -15.42 -8.59 39.99
N PRO A 40 -16.74 -8.68 40.18
CA PRO A 40 -17.31 -9.18 41.42
C PRO A 40 -17.97 -10.55 41.19
N SER A 41 -17.46 -11.52 41.93
CA SER A 41 -18.05 -12.83 42.16
C SER A 41 -19.31 -12.77 43.04
N LYS A 42 -20.18 -13.78 42.84
CA LYS A 42 -21.15 -14.41 43.76
C LYS A 42 -22.62 -13.97 43.73
N ASN A 43 -23.44 -15.01 43.50
CA ASN A 43 -24.75 -15.34 44.07
C ASN A 43 -25.87 -14.29 44.04
N SER A 44 -26.96 -14.60 43.33
CA SER A 44 -28.15 -15.23 43.96
C SER A 44 -29.35 -15.32 43.00
N SER A 45 -30.00 -16.49 43.01
CA SER A 45 -31.44 -16.76 42.82
C SER A 45 -32.23 -16.22 41.61
N CYS A 46 -32.68 -17.16 40.77
CA CYS A 46 -33.96 -17.18 40.02
C CYS A 46 -35.19 -16.87 40.93
N PRO A 47 -36.41 -16.53 40.42
CA PRO A 47 -37.04 -17.18 39.25
C PRO A 47 -37.99 -16.37 38.34
N SER A 48 -38.26 -16.99 37.19
CA SER A 48 -39.43 -16.96 36.28
C SER A 48 -40.57 -15.93 36.49
N THR A 49 -41.06 -15.36 35.39
CA THR A 49 -42.50 -15.38 35.03
C THR A 49 -42.75 -14.98 33.57
N THR A 50 -43.88 -15.48 33.10
CA THR A 50 -44.40 -15.68 31.75
C THR A 50 -45.13 -14.47 31.14
N SER A 51 -45.34 -14.57 29.82
CA SER A 51 -46.52 -14.12 29.04
C SER A 51 -46.61 -12.67 28.56
N GLY A 52 -47.18 -12.51 27.35
CA GLY A 52 -47.99 -11.33 27.03
C GLY A 52 -47.76 -10.68 25.67
N SER A 53 -48.44 -11.19 24.65
CA SER A 53 -48.79 -10.51 23.40
C SER A 53 -49.43 -9.14 23.61
N ASN A 54 -49.11 -8.13 22.78
CA ASN A 54 -50.06 -7.58 21.79
C ASN A 54 -49.54 -6.29 21.10
N SER A 55 -49.97 -6.21 19.84
CA SER A 55 -50.10 -5.05 18.96
C SER A 55 -50.46 -3.72 19.63
N THR A 56 -50.00 -2.59 19.07
CA THR A 56 -50.90 -1.56 18.51
C THR A 56 -50.13 -0.45 17.76
N SER A 57 -50.86 0.08 16.78
CA SER A 57 -50.69 1.27 15.95
C SER A 57 -50.30 2.57 16.66
N ASN A 58 -49.71 3.50 15.88
CA ASN A 58 -49.95 4.96 15.77
C ASN A 58 -48.66 5.58 15.14
N GLY A 59 -48.64 6.48 14.15
CA GLY A 59 -49.62 7.46 13.71
C GLY A 59 -49.08 8.88 13.92
N TRP A 60 -48.37 9.43 12.91
CA TRP A 60 -48.11 10.87 12.60
C TRP A 60 -47.19 11.70 13.55
N PRO A 61 -46.63 12.89 13.17
CA PRO A 61 -46.80 13.68 11.93
C PRO A 61 -45.51 14.23 11.26
N ASN A 62 -45.74 14.74 10.06
CA ASN A 62 -44.89 15.59 9.22
C ASN A 62 -44.94 17.07 9.68
N ASN A 63 -43.79 17.75 9.80
CA ASN A 63 -43.54 19.13 9.34
C ASN A 63 -42.30 19.74 10.02
N SER A 64 -41.31 20.14 9.22
CA SER A 64 -40.46 21.33 9.43
C SER A 64 -39.71 21.64 8.14
N ARG A 65 -40.15 22.66 7.40
CA ARG A 65 -39.40 23.27 6.30
C ARG A 65 -38.15 23.98 6.84
N PRO A 66 -37.00 23.94 6.17
CA PRO A 66 -35.86 24.80 6.50
C PRO A 66 -36.04 26.22 5.92
N PRO A 67 -35.45 27.25 6.55
CA PRO A 67 -35.55 28.64 6.11
C PRO A 67 -34.68 28.95 4.88
N PRO A 68 -34.99 30.02 4.11
CA PRO A 68 -34.27 30.36 2.89
C PRO A 68 -32.88 30.96 3.16
N ALA A 69 -31.90 30.56 2.35
CA ALA A 69 -30.54 31.09 2.36
C ALA A 69 -30.52 32.56 1.88
N ARG A 70 -29.79 33.41 2.61
CA ARG A 70 -29.48 34.78 2.19
C ARG A 70 -28.32 34.78 1.18
N PRO A 71 -28.33 35.69 0.18
CA PRO A 71 -27.24 35.79 -0.79
C PRO A 71 -26.04 36.54 -0.19
N ASN A 72 -24.83 36.03 -0.40
CA ASN A 72 -23.58 36.74 -0.11
C ASN A 72 -23.16 37.57 -1.33
N PRO A 73 -22.89 38.88 -1.19
CA PRO A 73 -22.36 39.73 -2.25
C PRO A 73 -20.82 39.70 -2.25
N ILE A 74 -20.24 40.32 -3.29
CA ILE A 74 -18.80 40.64 -3.50
C ILE A 74 -18.03 39.54 -4.26
N GLU A 75 -17.21 39.80 -5.27
CA GLU A 75 -17.06 40.88 -6.25
C GLU A 75 -16.01 40.36 -7.25
N ARG A 76 -16.00 40.95 -8.43
CA ARG A 76 -15.23 40.56 -9.62
C ARG A 76 -13.73 40.49 -9.35
N LEU A 77 -13.10 39.36 -9.72
CA LEU A 77 -11.70 39.35 -10.13
C LEU A 77 -11.59 38.71 -11.52
N ARG A 78 -11.29 39.57 -12.51
CA ARG A 78 -10.98 39.17 -13.89
C ARG A 78 -9.58 38.55 -13.94
N PRO A 79 -9.33 37.53 -14.77
CA PRO A 79 -7.98 37.04 -15.03
C PRO A 79 -7.23 38.04 -15.93
N PRO A 80 -5.91 38.24 -15.75
CA PRO A 80 -5.13 39.06 -16.65
C PRO A 80 -4.96 38.36 -18.01
N ARG A 81 -5.28 39.12 -19.07
CA ARG A 81 -5.13 38.73 -20.47
C ARG A 81 -3.65 38.63 -20.84
N ARG A 82 -3.27 37.52 -21.48
CA ARG A 82 -2.04 37.39 -22.28
C ARG A 82 -2.18 38.12 -23.62
N ARG A 83 -1.08 38.73 -24.10
CA ARG A 83 -0.61 38.84 -25.51
C ARG A 83 0.50 39.93 -25.61
N PRO A 84 1.31 39.97 -26.69
CA PRO A 84 2.02 38.90 -27.40
C PRO A 84 3.52 39.25 -27.65
N ALA A 85 4.17 38.38 -28.42
CA ALA A 85 5.58 38.32 -28.81
C ALA A 85 6.29 39.62 -29.24
N GLY A 86 7.57 39.72 -28.85
CA GLY A 86 8.60 40.57 -29.46
C GLY A 86 9.70 39.72 -30.10
N ARG A 87 10.10 40.11 -31.31
CA ARG A 87 10.94 39.41 -32.28
C ARG A 87 12.25 40.19 -32.45
N THR A 88 13.41 39.53 -32.38
CA THR A 88 14.70 40.00 -32.92
C THR A 88 15.51 38.75 -33.34
N SER A 89 15.54 38.40 -34.63
CA SER A 89 16.60 38.67 -35.63
C SER A 89 17.99 38.12 -35.24
N ARG A 90 18.35 36.97 -35.81
CA ARG A 90 19.41 36.75 -36.84
C ARG A 90 20.86 36.96 -36.32
N ASP A 91 21.64 35.88 -36.26
CA ASP A 91 22.72 35.67 -37.23
C ASP A 91 23.34 34.26 -37.18
N THR A 92 23.89 33.90 -38.35
CA THR A 92 24.38 32.61 -38.83
C THR A 92 25.87 32.35 -38.54
N SER A 93 26.25 31.10 -38.27
CA SER A 93 27.44 30.37 -38.79
C SER A 93 27.63 29.09 -37.94
N ALA A 94 27.42 27.89 -38.46
CA ALA A 94 28.38 27.11 -39.26
C ALA A 94 29.73 26.93 -38.54
N GLY A 95 29.87 25.80 -37.84
CA GLY A 95 31.10 25.34 -37.21
C GLY A 95 31.01 23.84 -36.92
N ALA A 96 31.11 23.02 -37.97
CA ALA A 96 31.28 21.57 -37.83
C ALA A 96 32.67 21.30 -37.26
N VAL A 97 32.73 20.83 -36.01
CA VAL A 97 33.97 20.30 -35.42
C VAL A 97 34.05 18.83 -35.80
N LEU A 98 35.01 18.51 -36.67
CA LEU A 98 35.42 17.14 -36.97
C LEU A 98 36.11 16.55 -35.75
N ILE A 99 35.50 15.56 -35.11
CA ILE A 99 36.15 14.74 -34.10
C ILE A 99 37.02 13.70 -34.84
N PRO A 100 38.33 13.59 -34.57
CA PRO A 100 39.19 12.59 -35.18
C PRO A 100 38.69 11.16 -34.89
N GLY A 101 38.67 10.30 -35.91
CA GLY A 101 38.08 8.95 -35.89
C GLY A 101 38.69 7.95 -34.87
N ALA A 102 39.68 8.34 -34.07
CA ALA A 102 40.23 7.52 -32.99
C ALA A 102 39.47 7.69 -31.65
N GLU A 103 38.62 8.71 -31.51
CA GLU A 103 37.87 8.99 -30.26
C GLU A 103 36.45 8.41 -30.29
N LEU A 104 35.90 8.13 -31.48
CA LEU A 104 34.61 7.44 -31.65
C LEU A 104 34.67 5.96 -31.25
N ALA A 105 35.84 5.33 -31.36
CA ALA A 105 36.07 3.94 -30.94
C ALA A 105 36.15 3.77 -29.41
N ARG A 106 36.40 4.85 -28.64
CA ARG A 106 36.38 4.82 -27.16
C ARG A 106 35.03 5.16 -26.56
N LEU A 107 34.20 5.93 -27.27
CA LEU A 107 32.83 6.29 -26.85
C LEU A 107 31.80 5.20 -27.14
N LEU A 108 32.09 4.28 -28.08
CA LEU A 108 31.20 3.14 -28.40
C LEU A 108 31.51 1.86 -27.60
N THR A 109 32.59 1.82 -26.83
CA THR A 109 32.94 0.69 -25.95
C THR A 109 32.61 0.92 -24.47
N SER A 110 32.09 2.09 -24.08
CA SER A 110 31.79 2.40 -22.68
C SER A 110 30.31 2.35 -22.30
N ASN A 111 29.42 1.89 -23.19
CA ASN A 111 27.98 1.83 -22.93
C ASN A 111 27.35 0.46 -23.20
N SER A 112 28.08 -0.61 -22.88
CA SER A 112 27.50 -1.92 -22.64
C SER A 112 27.48 -2.18 -21.13
N HIS A 113 26.50 -1.61 -20.42
CA HIS A 113 26.11 -2.15 -19.11
C HIS A 113 25.30 -3.42 -19.38
N GLY A 114 26.00 -4.45 -19.87
CA GLY A 114 25.55 -5.82 -19.70
C GLY A 114 25.48 -6.08 -18.20
N PHE A 115 24.41 -6.73 -17.76
CA PHE A 115 24.32 -7.28 -16.42
C PHE A 115 25.51 -8.21 -16.19
N ASP A 116 26.50 -7.75 -15.44
CA ASP A 116 27.62 -8.57 -14.97
C ASP A 116 27.10 -9.49 -13.86
N TYR A 117 26.62 -10.67 -14.25
CA TYR A 117 26.31 -11.76 -13.32
C TYR A 117 27.59 -12.39 -12.71
N GLY A 118 28.78 -11.90 -13.03
CA GLY A 118 30.05 -12.58 -12.82
C GLY A 118 30.85 -12.18 -11.58
N ASN A 119 30.40 -11.23 -10.75
CA ASN A 119 31.25 -10.74 -9.65
C ASN A 119 30.49 -10.40 -8.36
N LEU A 120 29.55 -11.26 -7.95
CA LEU A 120 29.13 -11.30 -6.56
C LEU A 120 30.28 -11.88 -5.73
N PRO A 121 30.80 -11.17 -4.70
CA PRO A 121 31.86 -11.71 -3.86
C PRO A 121 31.37 -13.01 -3.22
N LEU A 122 31.98 -14.12 -3.59
CA LEU A 122 31.78 -15.41 -2.92
C LEU A 122 32.16 -15.22 -1.45
N ARG A 123 31.18 -15.36 -0.55
CA ARG A 123 31.43 -15.31 0.89
C ARG A 123 32.44 -16.40 1.25
N SER A 124 33.37 -16.07 2.15
CA SER A 124 34.34 -17.02 2.70
C SER A 124 33.60 -18.21 3.31
N ALA A 125 34.05 -19.43 2.99
CA ALA A 125 33.40 -20.72 3.28
C ALA A 125 33.13 -21.03 4.77
N ASP A 126 33.55 -20.17 5.69
CA ASP A 126 33.59 -20.43 7.14
C ASP A 126 32.37 -19.87 7.92
N GLN A 127 31.38 -19.30 7.23
CA GLN A 127 30.12 -18.80 7.84
C GLN A 127 28.88 -19.20 7.04
N GLN A 128 28.84 -20.41 6.50
CA GLN A 128 27.66 -20.90 5.78
C GLN A 128 26.61 -21.38 6.80
N THR A 129 25.63 -20.53 7.14
CA THR A 129 24.38 -21.02 7.71
C THR A 129 23.78 -22.06 6.75
N PRO A 130 23.23 -23.19 7.24
CA PRO A 130 22.64 -24.20 6.37
C PRO A 130 21.57 -23.56 5.50
N ALA A 131 21.60 -23.86 4.19
CA ALA A 131 20.64 -23.34 3.23
C ALA A 131 19.23 -23.78 3.61
N MET A 132 18.30 -22.83 3.75
CA MET A 132 16.91 -23.09 4.10
C MET A 132 16.08 -23.44 2.87
N ARG A 133 14.96 -24.14 3.09
CA ARG A 133 13.85 -24.27 2.15
C ARG A 133 12.73 -23.32 2.54
N LEU A 134 12.41 -22.37 1.68
CA LEU A 134 11.47 -21.30 1.95
C LEU A 134 10.32 -21.33 0.96
N LYS A 135 9.10 -21.07 1.43
CA LYS A 135 7.93 -20.81 0.58
C LYS A 135 7.68 -19.31 0.55
N LEU A 136 7.77 -18.67 -0.60
CA LEU A 136 7.43 -17.26 -0.78
C LEU A 136 6.02 -17.12 -1.35
N ILE A 137 5.13 -16.45 -0.62
CA ILE A 137 3.83 -15.99 -1.14
C ILE A 137 3.94 -14.48 -1.38
N ALA A 138 3.75 -14.06 -2.62
CA ALA A 138 4.02 -12.70 -3.06
C ALA A 138 2.86 -12.09 -3.86
N CYS A 139 2.68 -10.78 -3.76
CA CYS A 139 1.82 -10.06 -4.69
C CYS A 139 2.44 -10.11 -6.08
N GLU A 140 1.67 -10.44 -7.11
CA GLU A 140 2.19 -10.56 -8.49
C GLU A 140 2.75 -9.25 -9.07
N ILE A 141 2.50 -8.09 -8.44
CA ILE A 141 3.15 -6.83 -8.82
C ILE A 141 4.67 -6.87 -8.61
N PHE A 142 5.17 -7.80 -7.80
CA PHE A 142 6.60 -8.05 -7.60
C PHE A 142 7.14 -9.16 -8.49
N TYR A 143 6.39 -9.63 -9.51
CA TYR A 143 6.78 -10.86 -10.23
C TYR A 143 8.22 -10.84 -10.72
N ARG A 144 8.63 -9.76 -11.41
CA ARG A 144 10.00 -9.63 -11.90
C ARG A 144 11.00 -9.53 -10.76
N GLU A 145 10.67 -8.73 -9.75
CA GLU A 145 11.52 -8.41 -8.62
C GLU A 145 11.80 -9.65 -7.77
N CYS A 146 10.75 -10.42 -7.42
CA CYS A 146 10.85 -11.69 -6.74
C CYS A 146 11.64 -12.71 -7.54
N CYS A 147 11.34 -12.90 -8.84
CA CYS A 147 12.11 -13.82 -9.68
C CYS A 147 13.60 -13.47 -9.72
N ALA A 148 13.93 -12.17 -9.82
CA ALA A 148 15.32 -11.70 -9.87
C ALA A 148 16.07 -11.97 -8.56
N VAL A 149 15.47 -11.72 -7.39
CA VAL A 149 16.15 -11.98 -6.10
C VAL A 149 16.20 -13.46 -5.74
N VAL A 150 15.17 -14.23 -6.11
CA VAL A 150 15.13 -15.68 -5.88
C VAL A 150 16.21 -16.39 -6.69
N ALA A 151 16.43 -15.98 -7.94
CA ALA A 151 17.46 -16.56 -8.80
C ALA A 151 18.89 -16.40 -8.22
N GLY A 152 19.11 -15.39 -7.38
CA GLY A 152 20.40 -15.16 -6.71
C GLY A 152 20.43 -15.53 -5.23
N SER A 153 19.37 -16.15 -4.69
CA SER A 153 19.27 -16.40 -3.26
C SER A 153 20.17 -17.53 -2.80
N VAL A 154 20.66 -17.43 -1.56
CA VAL A 154 21.41 -18.51 -0.89
C VAL A 154 20.53 -19.67 -0.45
N ASN A 155 19.20 -19.48 -0.44
CA ASN A 155 18.21 -20.45 0.00
C ASN A 155 17.46 -21.05 -1.21
N GLN A 156 16.88 -22.24 -1.02
CA GLN A 156 15.92 -22.77 -1.97
C GLN A 156 14.56 -22.11 -1.73
N VAL A 157 14.05 -21.36 -2.71
CA VAL A 157 12.80 -20.60 -2.55
C VAL A 157 11.77 -21.01 -3.60
N ASP A 158 10.69 -21.65 -3.16
CA ASP A 158 9.53 -21.95 -3.99
C ASP A 158 8.55 -20.76 -3.92
N VAL A 159 8.15 -20.22 -5.07
CA VAL A 159 7.36 -18.97 -5.15
C VAL A 159 5.94 -19.23 -5.60
N GLU A 160 4.99 -18.54 -4.96
CA GLU A 160 3.60 -18.46 -5.36
C GLU A 160 3.18 -16.98 -5.45
N PHE A 161 2.63 -16.60 -6.60
CA PHE A 161 2.14 -15.26 -6.82
C PHE A 161 0.62 -15.24 -6.71
N LEU A 162 0.09 -14.35 -5.86
CA LEU A 162 -1.34 -14.09 -5.81
C LEU A 162 -1.70 -12.82 -6.61
N PRO A 163 -2.89 -12.80 -7.23
CA PRO A 163 -3.32 -11.70 -8.10
C PRO A 163 -3.33 -10.32 -7.42
N LYS A 164 -3.03 -9.25 -8.17
CA LYS A 164 -3.03 -7.86 -7.66
C LYS A 164 -4.40 -7.49 -7.09
N GLY A 165 -5.47 -7.94 -7.73
CA GLY A 165 -6.86 -7.66 -7.42
C GLY A 165 -7.30 -8.14 -6.05
N LEU A 166 -6.48 -8.92 -5.32
CA LEU A 166 -6.74 -9.25 -3.92
C LEU A 166 -6.97 -7.97 -3.08
N HIS A 167 -6.30 -6.87 -3.43
CA HIS A 167 -6.46 -5.58 -2.74
C HIS A 167 -7.86 -5.00 -2.92
N ASP A 168 -8.56 -5.36 -4.00
CA ASP A 168 -9.89 -4.84 -4.30
C ASP A 168 -10.98 -5.59 -3.52
N LEU A 169 -10.64 -6.70 -2.83
CA LEU A 169 -11.55 -7.48 -1.98
C LEU A 169 -11.68 -6.92 -0.54
N GLY A 170 -10.92 -5.86 -0.21
CA GLY A 170 -10.86 -5.31 1.14
C GLY A 170 -10.17 -6.24 2.15
N HIS A 171 -10.21 -5.87 3.43
CA HIS A 171 -9.51 -6.59 4.51
C HIS A 171 -9.92 -8.07 4.58
N GLU A 172 -11.21 -8.36 4.77
CA GLU A 172 -11.70 -9.72 5.02
C GLU A 172 -11.42 -10.66 3.83
N GLY A 173 -11.70 -10.19 2.61
CA GLY A 173 -11.50 -10.99 1.40
C GLY A 173 -10.02 -11.25 1.11
N MET A 174 -9.16 -10.23 1.23
CA MET A 174 -7.71 -10.39 1.06
C MET A 174 -7.13 -11.34 2.12
N ARG A 175 -7.52 -11.17 3.39
CA ARG A 175 -7.09 -12.05 4.48
C ARG A 175 -7.50 -13.49 4.24
N ALA A 176 -8.74 -13.73 3.81
CA ALA A 176 -9.22 -15.08 3.53
C ALA A 176 -8.40 -15.77 2.43
N ARG A 177 -8.11 -15.07 1.33
CA ARG A 177 -7.30 -15.61 0.23
C ARG A 177 -5.85 -15.88 0.63
N LEU A 178 -5.25 -15.02 1.45
CA LEU A 178 -3.91 -15.25 1.98
C LEU A 178 -3.89 -16.41 2.98
N ALA A 179 -4.93 -16.55 3.81
CA ALA A 179 -5.06 -17.69 4.72
C ALA A 179 -5.21 -19.01 3.95
N GLU A 180 -6.01 -19.04 2.88
CA GLU A 180 -6.13 -20.20 1.98
C GLU A 180 -4.77 -20.60 1.39
N ALA A 181 -4.00 -19.64 0.87
CA ALA A 181 -2.67 -19.90 0.34
C ALA A 181 -1.71 -20.43 1.42
N LEU A 182 -1.78 -19.90 2.65
CA LEU A 182 -1.02 -20.39 3.80
C LEU A 182 -1.43 -21.80 4.24
N GLU A 183 -2.71 -22.13 4.17
CA GLU A 183 -3.24 -23.46 4.52
C GLU A 183 -2.83 -24.54 3.53
N ALA A 184 -2.65 -24.18 2.26
CA ALA A 184 -2.18 -25.07 1.20
C ALA A 184 -0.67 -25.38 1.26
N VAL A 185 0.10 -24.68 2.11
CA VAL A 185 1.53 -24.94 2.27
C VAL A 185 1.75 -26.26 3.00
N ASP A 186 2.43 -27.19 2.33
CA ASP A 186 2.98 -28.40 2.95
C ASP A 186 4.14 -28.03 3.89
N THR A 187 3.84 -27.90 5.18
CA THR A 187 4.78 -27.38 6.18
C THR A 187 5.95 -28.31 6.47
N ASP A 188 5.88 -29.57 6.05
CA ASP A 188 6.97 -30.53 6.27
C ASP A 188 8.14 -30.31 5.28
N ARG A 189 7.91 -29.51 4.22
CA ARG A 189 8.89 -29.22 3.17
C ARG A 189 9.70 -27.95 3.38
N TYR A 190 9.26 -27.06 4.25
CA TYR A 190 9.80 -25.70 4.37
C TYR A 190 10.15 -25.34 5.81
N ASP A 191 11.20 -24.54 5.98
CA ASP A 191 11.62 -24.00 7.27
C ASP A 191 10.82 -22.76 7.69
N ALA A 192 10.32 -22.00 6.70
CA ALA A 192 9.49 -20.81 6.92
C ALA A 192 8.66 -20.46 5.68
N VAL A 193 7.58 -19.69 5.91
CA VAL A 193 6.83 -19.02 4.84
C VAL A 193 7.11 -17.52 4.86
N LEU A 194 7.48 -16.97 3.71
CA LEU A 194 7.75 -15.55 3.50
C LEU A 194 6.53 -14.88 2.86
N LEU A 195 6.17 -13.68 3.33
CA LEU A 195 5.13 -12.86 2.71
C LEU A 195 5.75 -11.60 2.09
N ALA A 196 5.81 -11.52 0.76
CA ALA A 196 6.17 -10.27 0.06
C ALA A 196 4.95 -9.35 -0.06
N TYR A 197 4.52 -8.83 1.09
CA TYR A 197 3.37 -7.93 1.26
C TYR A 197 3.68 -6.90 2.35
N GLY A 198 3.08 -5.71 2.24
CA GLY A 198 2.88 -4.82 3.39
C GLY A 198 1.50 -5.06 4.03
N LEU A 199 1.07 -4.19 4.95
CA LEU A 199 -0.25 -4.29 5.58
C LEU A 199 -1.41 -4.28 4.58
N CYS A 200 -1.30 -3.53 3.47
CA CYS A 200 -2.14 -3.62 2.27
C CYS A 200 -3.64 -3.86 2.55
N ASN A 201 -4.40 -2.79 2.85
CA ASN A 201 -5.80 -2.87 3.32
C ASN A 201 -5.99 -3.72 4.58
N ASN A 202 -4.94 -3.86 5.39
CA ASN A 202 -4.88 -4.75 6.55
C ASN A 202 -5.08 -6.23 6.23
N GLY A 203 -4.91 -6.66 4.96
CA GLY A 203 -5.10 -8.05 4.56
C GLY A 203 -4.20 -9.06 5.28
N LEU A 204 -3.09 -8.60 5.89
CA LEU A 204 -2.22 -9.46 6.70
C LEU A 204 -2.66 -9.62 8.16
N VAL A 205 -3.56 -8.76 8.65
CA VAL A 205 -3.96 -8.78 10.06
C VAL A 205 -4.68 -10.10 10.37
N ASP A 206 -4.39 -10.66 11.53
CA ASP A 206 -4.88 -11.95 12.02
C ASP A 206 -4.42 -13.20 11.24
N LEU A 207 -3.58 -13.06 10.19
CA LEU A 207 -2.88 -14.22 9.64
C LEU A 207 -1.97 -14.83 10.71
N SER A 208 -2.04 -16.15 10.84
CA SER A 208 -1.43 -16.90 11.95
C SER A 208 -0.39 -17.88 11.45
N ALA A 209 0.75 -17.95 12.15
CA ALA A 209 1.73 -19.00 11.93
C ALA A 209 1.23 -20.30 12.57
N ARG A 210 1.16 -21.37 11.76
CA ARG A 210 0.70 -22.69 12.20
C ARG A 210 1.86 -23.52 12.74
N SER A 211 2.47 -24.32 11.88
CA SER A 211 3.54 -25.27 12.25
C SER A 211 4.94 -24.68 12.08
N ILE A 212 5.11 -23.81 11.08
CA ILE A 212 6.38 -23.15 10.73
C ILE A 212 6.21 -21.62 10.82
N PRO A 213 7.30 -20.87 11.07
CA PRO A 213 7.23 -19.42 11.19
C PRO A 213 6.78 -18.73 9.90
N LEU A 214 6.07 -17.60 10.06
CA LEU A 214 5.86 -16.64 8.98
C LEU A 214 6.85 -15.49 9.11
N VAL A 215 7.37 -15.00 7.99
CA VAL A 215 8.28 -13.86 7.93
C VAL A 215 7.66 -12.78 7.04
N VAL A 216 7.53 -11.58 7.59
CA VAL A 216 6.81 -10.48 6.96
C VAL A 216 7.63 -9.19 7.07
N PRO A 217 7.85 -8.45 5.98
CA PRO A 217 8.42 -7.10 6.04
C PRO A 217 7.56 -6.17 6.91
N ARG A 218 8.21 -5.31 7.69
CA ARG A 218 7.56 -4.23 8.42
C ARG A 218 7.23 -3.09 7.45
N ALA A 219 6.12 -3.24 6.75
CA ALA A 219 5.74 -2.37 5.65
C ALA A 219 4.27 -1.96 5.74
N HIS A 220 3.98 -0.68 5.50
CA HIS A 220 2.60 -0.16 5.47
C HIS A 220 1.86 -0.69 4.22
N ASP A 221 2.55 -0.78 3.10
CA ASP A 221 2.05 -1.31 1.83
C ASP A 221 3.20 -1.80 0.96
N CYS A 222 2.86 -2.28 -0.23
CA CYS A 222 3.83 -2.77 -1.21
C CYS A 222 4.80 -1.69 -1.74
N ILE A 223 4.48 -0.39 -1.64
CA ILE A 223 5.40 0.67 -2.07
C ILE A 223 6.64 0.70 -1.19
N THR A 224 6.48 0.41 0.10
CA THR A 224 7.60 0.25 1.04
C THR A 224 8.63 -0.77 0.53
N LEU A 225 8.17 -1.90 -0.03
CA LEU A 225 9.06 -2.94 -0.55
C LEU A 225 9.78 -2.50 -1.81
N PHE A 226 9.14 -1.73 -2.69
CA PHE A 226 9.79 -1.15 -3.87
C PHE A 226 10.80 -0.06 -3.53
N LEU A 227 10.58 0.69 -2.44
CA LEU A 227 11.51 1.73 -1.99
C LEU A 227 12.60 1.21 -1.04
N GLY A 228 12.49 -0.05 -0.59
CA GLY A 228 13.45 -0.73 0.27
C GLY A 228 13.45 -0.30 1.75
N SER A 229 12.66 0.71 2.13
CA SER A 229 12.63 1.25 3.50
C SER A 229 11.30 1.92 3.81
N LYS A 230 10.77 1.63 5.01
CA LYS A 230 9.55 2.25 5.54
C LYS A 230 9.76 3.74 5.83
N GLU A 231 10.96 4.13 6.25
CA GLU A 231 11.36 5.51 6.51
C GLU A 231 11.44 6.31 5.20
N ARG A 232 12.08 5.74 4.16
CA ARG A 232 12.15 6.36 2.83
C ARG A 232 10.76 6.54 2.22
N TYR A 233 9.91 5.52 2.35
CA TYR A 233 8.53 5.62 1.91
C TYR A 233 7.76 6.72 2.65
N LEU A 234 7.84 6.74 3.98
CA LEU A 234 7.15 7.73 4.80
C LEU A 234 7.62 9.15 4.48
N ALA A 235 8.93 9.38 4.33
CA ALA A 235 9.49 10.67 3.96
C ALA A 235 8.98 11.13 2.58
N TYR A 236 8.98 10.24 1.59
CA TYR A 236 8.49 10.56 0.26
C TYR A 236 6.98 10.88 0.27
N PHE A 237 6.18 10.06 0.97
CA PHE A 237 4.73 10.27 1.10
C PHE A 237 4.39 11.62 1.74
N GLN A 238 5.11 12.02 2.80
CA GLN A 238 4.90 13.30 3.48
C GLN A 238 5.24 14.51 2.60
N GLN A 239 6.28 14.40 1.76
CA GLN A 239 6.69 15.47 0.85
C GLN A 239 5.80 15.55 -0.39
N HIS A 240 5.20 14.42 -0.79
CA HIS A 240 4.47 14.28 -2.05
C HIS A 240 3.10 13.63 -1.86
N PRO A 241 2.19 14.23 -1.05
CA PRO A 241 0.83 13.73 -0.94
C PRO A 241 0.13 13.76 -2.31
N GLY A 242 -0.77 12.80 -2.55
CA GLY A 242 -1.44 12.69 -3.84
C GLY A 242 -0.58 12.09 -4.96
N THR A 243 0.42 11.28 -4.60
CA THR A 243 1.22 10.53 -5.58
C THR A 243 0.58 9.19 -5.91
N TYR A 244 0.35 8.95 -7.20
CA TYR A 244 -0.08 7.68 -7.74
C TYR A 244 1.13 6.89 -8.23
N PHE A 245 1.52 5.85 -7.52
CA PHE A 245 2.72 5.08 -7.85
C PHE A 245 2.48 4.09 -9.00
N LYS A 246 3.51 3.91 -9.82
CA LYS A 246 3.58 2.87 -10.86
C LYS A 246 4.94 2.18 -10.81
N THR A 247 4.95 0.89 -11.09
CA THR A 247 6.14 0.09 -11.41
C THR A 247 5.83 -0.70 -12.68
N SER A 248 6.83 -1.43 -13.20
CA SER A 248 6.59 -2.38 -14.28
C SER A 248 5.46 -3.38 -13.95
N GLY A 249 5.45 -3.93 -12.73
CA GLY A 249 4.43 -4.87 -12.28
C GLY A 249 3.01 -4.28 -12.21
N TRP A 250 2.85 -3.03 -11.76
CA TRP A 250 1.52 -2.37 -11.80
C TRP A 250 1.01 -2.13 -13.21
N ILE A 251 1.90 -1.87 -14.16
CA ILE A 251 1.54 -1.62 -15.56
C ILE A 251 1.21 -2.92 -16.28
N GLU A 252 1.91 -4.01 -15.98
CA GLU A 252 1.65 -5.31 -16.62
C GLU A 252 0.48 -6.05 -16.03
N ARG A 253 0.45 -6.18 -14.71
CA ARG A 253 -0.55 -6.97 -13.98
C ARG A 253 -1.84 -6.20 -13.72
N GLY A 254 -1.83 -4.90 -13.99
CA GLY A 254 -2.98 -4.02 -13.82
C GLY A 254 -3.84 -3.82 -15.07
N LYS A 255 -3.54 -4.44 -16.21
CA LYS A 255 -4.35 -4.27 -17.44
C LYS A 255 -5.68 -5.01 -17.37
N ASP A 256 -5.73 -6.13 -16.65
CA ASP A 256 -6.95 -6.89 -16.38
C ASP A 256 -7.57 -6.39 -15.05
N LEU A 257 -8.05 -5.14 -15.02
CA LEU A 257 -8.52 -4.46 -13.80
C LEU A 257 -9.65 -5.21 -13.05
N GLU A 258 -10.29 -6.19 -13.66
CA GLU A 258 -11.41 -6.95 -13.10
C GLU A 258 -11.05 -8.40 -12.72
N GLN A 259 -9.88 -8.64 -12.12
CA GLN A 259 -9.49 -10.00 -11.68
C GLN A 259 -10.52 -10.68 -10.76
N PHE A 260 -11.32 -9.88 -10.05
CA PHE A 260 -12.41 -10.35 -9.19
C PHE A 260 -13.79 -9.78 -9.57
N GLY A 261 -13.87 -8.97 -10.64
CA GLY A 261 -15.09 -8.38 -11.19
C GLY A 261 -16.16 -8.01 -10.15
N PRO A 262 -17.34 -8.69 -10.12
CA PRO A 262 -18.44 -8.39 -9.20
C PRO A 262 -18.11 -8.54 -7.70
N ALA A 263 -17.07 -9.31 -7.35
CA ALA A 263 -16.67 -9.55 -5.97
C ALA A 263 -15.80 -8.44 -5.39
N SER A 264 -15.33 -7.49 -6.21
CA SER A 264 -14.53 -6.36 -5.72
C SER A 264 -15.42 -5.39 -4.92
N ILE A 265 -14.84 -4.80 -3.86
CA ILE A 265 -15.49 -3.76 -3.06
C ILE A 265 -15.88 -2.56 -3.94
N PRO A 266 -15.03 -2.05 -4.86
CA PRO A 266 -15.45 -1.00 -5.78
C PRO A 266 -16.69 -1.34 -6.62
N GLN A 267 -16.80 -2.56 -7.13
CA GLN A 267 -17.99 -3.00 -7.88
C GLN A 267 -19.22 -3.17 -6.98
N GLN A 268 -19.07 -3.74 -5.78
CA GLN A 268 -20.18 -3.96 -4.83
C GLN A 268 -20.77 -2.68 -4.26
N THR A 269 -19.90 -1.70 -3.98
CA THR A 269 -20.28 -0.42 -3.37
C THR A 269 -20.70 0.64 -4.39
N GLY A 270 -20.64 0.31 -5.69
CA GLY A 270 -20.96 1.21 -6.78
C GLY A 270 -19.89 2.26 -7.10
N LEU A 271 -18.73 2.20 -6.45
CA LEU A 271 -17.58 3.07 -6.74
C LEU A 271 -16.99 2.87 -8.13
N ALA A 272 -17.17 1.68 -8.70
CA ALA A 272 -16.75 1.34 -10.06
C ALA A 272 -17.86 1.49 -11.10
N TRP A 273 -19.08 1.92 -10.72
CA TRP A 273 -20.17 2.09 -11.67
C TRP A 273 -19.97 3.37 -12.48
N SER A 274 -20.34 3.31 -13.76
CA SER A 274 -20.39 4.49 -14.61
C SER A 274 -21.43 5.49 -14.10
N TYR A 275 -21.24 6.76 -14.45
CA TYR A 275 -22.22 7.80 -14.13
C TYR A 275 -23.62 7.45 -14.65
N GLU A 276 -23.71 6.88 -15.85
CA GLU A 276 -24.97 6.45 -16.49
C GLU A 276 -25.68 5.33 -15.72
N GLU A 277 -24.92 4.38 -15.16
CA GLU A 277 -25.46 3.32 -14.30
C GLU A 277 -25.96 3.87 -12.96
N LEU A 278 -25.25 4.84 -12.38
CA LEU A 278 -25.68 5.53 -11.16
C LEU A 278 -26.96 6.33 -11.42
N VAL A 279 -27.06 7.04 -12.56
CA VAL A 279 -28.26 7.79 -12.97
C VAL A 279 -29.45 6.83 -13.12
N ARG A 280 -29.26 5.67 -13.77
CA ARG A 280 -30.32 4.66 -13.95
C ARG A 280 -30.84 4.12 -12.62
N ARG A 281 -29.98 3.95 -11.62
CA ARG A 281 -30.34 3.36 -10.32
C ARG A 281 -30.88 4.36 -9.30
N TYR A 282 -30.32 5.57 -9.27
CA TYR A 282 -30.55 6.51 -8.17
C TYR A 282 -31.17 7.85 -8.62
N GLY A 283 -31.32 8.07 -9.93
CA GLY A 283 -31.73 9.35 -10.49
C GLY A 283 -30.56 10.34 -10.58
N GLU A 284 -30.71 11.36 -11.42
CA GLU A 284 -29.61 12.25 -11.82
C GLU A 284 -28.98 13.04 -10.67
N ASP A 285 -29.80 13.61 -9.77
CA ASP A 285 -29.30 14.40 -8.65
C ASP A 285 -28.52 13.55 -7.63
N ASN A 286 -29.03 12.36 -7.30
CA ASN A 286 -28.33 11.44 -6.38
C ASN A 286 -27.10 10.83 -7.06
N ALA A 287 -27.17 10.51 -8.35
CA ALA A 287 -26.03 10.00 -9.11
C ALA A 287 -24.89 11.02 -9.16
N ARG A 288 -25.20 12.31 -9.36
CA ARG A 288 -24.21 13.40 -9.28
C ARG A 288 -23.54 13.43 -7.91
N TYR A 289 -24.33 13.45 -6.84
CA TYR A 289 -23.78 13.43 -5.48
C TYR A 289 -22.92 12.19 -5.20
N LEU A 290 -23.40 10.99 -5.51
CA LEU A 290 -22.67 9.73 -5.32
C LEU A 290 -21.40 9.66 -6.18
N TYR A 291 -21.45 10.17 -7.40
CA TYR A 291 -20.28 10.19 -8.29
C TYR A 291 -19.20 11.16 -7.80
N GLU A 292 -19.60 12.36 -7.39
CA GLU A 292 -18.69 13.40 -6.87
C GLU A 292 -18.05 12.97 -5.54
N GLU A 293 -18.85 12.44 -4.62
CA GLU A 293 -18.40 12.11 -3.26
C GLU A 293 -17.70 10.76 -3.16
N LEU A 294 -18.23 9.73 -3.85
CA LEU A 294 -17.78 8.36 -3.68
C LEU A 294 -16.92 7.89 -4.85
N CYS A 295 -17.32 8.16 -6.10
CA CYS A 295 -16.66 7.56 -7.26
C CYS A 295 -15.40 8.32 -7.72
N ASN A 296 -15.23 9.58 -7.32
CA ASN A 296 -14.05 10.39 -7.65
C ASN A 296 -12.83 10.05 -6.76
N THR A 297 -12.46 8.76 -6.74
CA THR A 297 -11.36 8.19 -5.95
C THR A 297 -9.99 8.75 -6.34
N LEU A 298 -9.89 9.38 -7.52
CA LEU A 298 -8.67 9.97 -8.04
C LEU A 298 -8.51 11.46 -7.74
N ARG A 299 -9.51 12.14 -7.15
CA ARG A 299 -9.52 13.61 -6.98
C ARG A 299 -8.35 14.19 -6.19
N ASN A 300 -7.81 13.40 -5.27
CA ASN A 300 -6.71 13.83 -4.40
C ASN A 300 -5.33 13.56 -5.01
N TYR A 301 -5.27 12.96 -6.21
CA TYR A 301 -4.02 12.69 -6.91
C TYR A 301 -3.72 13.78 -7.93
N SER A 302 -2.44 14.13 -8.04
CA SER A 302 -1.94 15.14 -8.98
C SER A 302 -0.58 14.78 -9.60
N ARG A 303 -0.09 13.57 -9.29
CA ARG A 303 1.22 13.07 -9.70
C ARG A 303 1.19 11.59 -10.00
N ILE A 304 1.92 11.17 -11.02
CA ILE A 304 2.39 9.79 -11.16
C ILE A 304 3.88 9.72 -10.82
N ALA A 305 4.24 8.83 -9.89
CA ALA A 305 5.63 8.48 -9.64
C ALA A 305 5.92 7.07 -10.18
N TYR A 306 6.77 6.98 -11.19
CA TYR A 306 7.26 5.72 -11.72
C TYR A 306 8.51 5.27 -10.93
N ILE A 307 8.41 4.12 -10.27
CA ILE A 307 9.52 3.51 -9.53
C ILE A 307 10.28 2.58 -10.48
N GLU A 308 11.49 2.98 -10.84
CA GLU A 308 12.39 2.23 -11.71
C GLU A 308 13.20 1.23 -10.88
N MET A 309 12.96 -0.06 -11.08
CA MET A 309 13.61 -1.13 -10.29
C MET A 309 14.97 -1.55 -10.87
N GLY A 310 15.25 -1.17 -12.12
CA GLY A 310 16.48 -1.53 -12.83
C GLY A 310 16.51 -2.96 -13.36
N ILE A 311 15.35 -3.62 -13.40
CA ILE A 311 15.17 -4.97 -13.96
C ILE A 311 14.16 -4.98 -15.11
N GLU A 312 13.65 -3.80 -15.46
CA GLU A 312 12.78 -3.64 -16.61
C GLU A 312 13.56 -3.94 -17.90
N PRO A 313 12.95 -4.66 -18.86
CA PRO A 313 13.60 -5.03 -20.12
C PRO A 313 13.94 -3.83 -21.00
N ASP A 314 13.17 -2.74 -20.90
CA ASP A 314 13.28 -1.54 -21.72
C ASP A 314 12.50 -0.36 -21.07
N GLY A 315 12.47 0.79 -21.75
CA GLY A 315 11.82 2.01 -21.26
C GLY A 315 10.29 2.08 -21.42
N ARG A 316 9.61 1.06 -21.94
CA ARG A 316 8.16 1.13 -22.25
C ARG A 316 7.29 1.40 -21.03
N PHE A 317 7.69 0.92 -19.87
CA PHE A 317 6.97 1.12 -18.61
C PHE A 317 7.04 2.57 -18.13
N GLU A 318 8.21 3.19 -18.23
CA GLU A 318 8.37 4.61 -17.93
C GLU A 318 7.53 5.46 -18.91
N GLN A 319 7.60 5.14 -20.20
CA GLN A 319 6.85 5.85 -21.25
C GLN A 319 5.34 5.74 -21.03
N GLU A 320 4.84 4.56 -20.66
CA GLU A 320 3.44 4.36 -20.33
C GLU A 320 3.01 5.15 -19.09
N ALA A 321 3.82 5.15 -18.03
CA ALA A 321 3.53 5.94 -16.83
C ALA A 321 3.51 7.45 -17.13
N ARG A 322 4.39 7.92 -18.02
CA ARG A 322 4.41 9.32 -18.50
C ARG A 322 3.15 9.65 -19.30
N ARG A 323 2.77 8.79 -20.25
CA ARG A 323 1.53 8.94 -21.03
C ARG A 323 0.30 9.01 -20.13
N LEU A 324 0.21 8.15 -19.12
CA LEU A 324 -0.91 8.14 -18.17
C LEU A 324 -0.97 9.42 -17.32
N ALA A 325 0.17 10.06 -17.03
CA ALA A 325 0.23 11.33 -16.33
C ALA A 325 -0.25 12.47 -17.22
N ASP A 326 0.24 12.51 -18.47
CA ASP A 326 -0.15 13.50 -19.48
C ASP A 326 -1.65 13.45 -19.78
N GLU A 327 -2.22 12.25 -19.97
CA GLU A 327 -3.67 12.04 -20.18
C GLU A 327 -4.53 12.57 -19.03
N ARG A 328 -3.99 12.60 -17.80
CA ARG A 328 -4.68 13.09 -16.59
C ARG A 328 -4.37 14.54 -16.26
N GLY A 329 -3.45 15.18 -16.99
CA GLY A 329 -2.92 16.49 -16.63
C GLY A 329 -2.15 16.47 -15.30
N TRP A 330 -1.58 15.32 -14.91
CA TRP A 330 -0.80 15.16 -13.69
C TRP A 330 0.70 15.34 -13.94
N THR A 331 1.44 15.66 -12.88
CA THR A 331 2.90 15.72 -12.93
C THR A 331 3.49 14.31 -13.03
N PHE A 332 4.57 14.14 -13.81
CA PHE A 332 5.30 12.88 -13.88
C PHE A 332 6.64 13.00 -13.15
N GLU A 333 6.98 11.99 -12.35
CA GLU A 333 8.28 11.84 -11.71
C GLU A 333 8.78 10.41 -11.89
N LYS A 334 10.07 10.25 -12.15
CA LYS A 334 10.75 8.96 -12.06
C LYS A 334 11.58 8.92 -10.78
N ILE A 335 11.41 7.87 -9.98
CA ILE A 335 12.19 7.61 -8.77
C ILE A 335 12.88 6.26 -8.85
N ARG A 336 14.06 6.14 -8.27
CA ARG A 336 14.84 4.89 -8.27
C ARG A 336 14.33 3.94 -7.18
N GLY A 337 13.99 2.71 -7.52
CA GLY A 337 13.64 1.67 -6.56
C GLY A 337 14.84 1.09 -5.81
N ASP A 338 14.57 0.24 -4.82
CA ASP A 338 15.58 -0.48 -4.05
C ASP A 338 15.15 -1.93 -3.77
N MET A 339 15.88 -2.88 -4.34
CA MET A 339 15.65 -4.32 -4.23
C MET A 339 16.10 -4.92 -2.89
N THR A 340 16.73 -4.13 -2.03
CA THR A 340 17.38 -4.62 -0.80
C THR A 340 16.41 -5.33 0.13
N LEU A 341 15.20 -4.79 0.35
CA LEU A 341 14.24 -5.41 1.26
C LEU A 341 13.74 -6.76 0.75
N LEU A 342 13.51 -6.89 -0.57
CA LEU A 342 13.13 -8.16 -1.20
C LEU A 342 14.27 -9.19 -1.18
N ARG A 343 15.51 -8.74 -1.43
CA ARG A 343 16.69 -9.61 -1.34
C ARG A 343 16.88 -10.16 0.08
N LEU A 344 16.85 -9.29 1.08
CA LEU A 344 16.97 -9.67 2.48
C LEU A 344 15.83 -10.59 2.95
N LEU A 345 14.62 -10.45 2.38
CA LEU A 345 13.50 -11.33 2.69
C LEU A 345 13.81 -12.78 2.29
N VAL A 346 14.37 -13.01 1.10
CA VAL A 346 14.65 -14.37 0.59
C VAL A 346 15.97 -14.95 1.09
N ASP A 347 16.96 -14.11 1.42
CA ASP A 347 18.27 -14.57 1.89
C ASP A 347 18.33 -14.80 3.41
N GLY A 348 17.65 -13.97 4.19
CA GLY A 348 17.86 -13.90 5.63
C GLY A 348 19.31 -13.52 6.02
N PRO A 349 19.67 -13.63 7.32
CA PRO A 349 18.77 -13.74 8.45
C PRO A 349 17.87 -12.50 8.58
N TRP A 350 16.67 -12.68 9.15
CA TRP A 350 15.67 -11.62 9.23
C TRP A 350 15.86 -10.77 10.48
N ASP A 351 16.45 -9.58 10.31
CA ASP A 351 16.62 -8.65 11.41
C ASP A 351 15.26 -8.09 11.90
N PRO A 352 15.09 -7.86 13.22
CA PRO A 352 13.81 -7.41 13.78
C PRO A 352 13.39 -5.99 13.37
N GLU A 353 14.28 -5.18 12.78
CA GLU A 353 13.99 -3.80 12.39
C GLU A 353 13.27 -3.74 11.04
N ARG A 354 13.61 -4.65 10.13
CA ARG A 354 12.97 -4.78 8.82
C ARG A 354 11.89 -5.84 8.76
N PHE A 355 11.97 -6.87 9.60
CA PHE A 355 11.08 -8.02 9.52
C PHE A 355 10.39 -8.35 10.85
N LEU A 356 9.17 -8.86 10.73
CA LEU A 356 8.46 -9.55 11.79
C LEU A 356 8.55 -11.06 11.52
N VAL A 357 9.12 -11.80 12.47
CA VAL A 357 9.03 -13.26 12.50
C VAL A 357 7.88 -13.64 13.44
N VAL A 358 6.84 -14.26 12.89
CA VAL A 358 5.67 -14.76 13.61
C VAL A 358 5.89 -16.24 13.89
N ARG A 359 5.99 -16.61 15.16
CA ARG A 359 6.21 -18.00 15.58
C ARG A 359 4.91 -18.81 15.56
N PRO A 360 4.98 -20.14 15.42
CA PRO A 360 3.85 -21.04 15.64
C PRO A 360 2.98 -20.63 16.86
N GLY A 361 1.66 -20.55 16.65
CA GLY A 361 0.72 -20.11 17.69
C GLY A 361 0.63 -18.59 17.87
N GLN A 362 1.30 -17.79 17.04
CA GLN A 362 1.17 -16.35 16.99
C GLN A 362 0.45 -15.89 15.71
N ARG A 363 -0.08 -14.67 15.75
CA ARG A 363 -0.71 -13.98 14.63
C ARG A 363 -0.17 -12.58 14.43
N ILE A 364 -0.33 -12.05 13.23
CA ILE A 364 0.03 -10.68 12.88
C ILE A 364 -1.02 -9.72 13.45
N GLN A 365 -0.56 -8.61 14.04
CA GLN A 365 -1.38 -7.49 14.49
C GLN A 365 -0.73 -6.17 14.05
N PRO A 366 -1.51 -5.10 13.84
CA PRO A 366 -0.95 -3.76 13.74
C PRO A 366 -0.30 -3.37 15.08
N SER A 367 0.87 -2.72 15.02
CA SER A 367 1.52 -2.19 16.22
C SER A 367 1.07 -0.77 16.55
N PHE A 368 0.61 -0.01 15.54
CA PHE A 368 0.27 1.42 15.63
C PHE A 368 1.44 2.32 16.06
N ASP A 369 2.66 1.88 15.76
CA ASP A 369 3.91 2.59 15.99
C ASP A 369 4.85 2.37 14.79
N GLU A 370 6.09 2.80 14.92
CA GLU A 370 7.11 2.72 13.85
C GLU A 370 7.40 1.30 13.38
N ARG A 371 7.06 0.28 14.19
CA ARG A 371 7.25 -1.13 13.82
C ARG A 371 6.21 -1.65 12.85
N VAL A 372 5.14 -0.88 12.59
CA VAL A 372 4.00 -1.15 11.71
C VAL A 372 3.14 -2.36 12.15
N ILE A 373 3.77 -3.50 12.38
CA ILE A 373 3.17 -4.78 12.74
C ILE A 373 3.85 -5.40 13.96
N LYS A 374 3.17 -6.30 14.65
CA LYS A 374 3.70 -7.08 15.78
C LYS A 374 3.09 -8.48 15.80
N ALA A 375 3.76 -9.40 16.47
CA ALA A 375 3.21 -10.72 16.76
C ALA A 375 2.36 -10.65 18.04
N ALA A 376 1.23 -11.34 18.06
CA ALA A 376 0.39 -11.56 19.23
C ALA A 376 0.06 -13.04 19.36
N SER A 377 0.04 -13.57 20.59
CA SER A 377 -0.36 -14.96 20.83
C SER A 377 -1.81 -15.18 20.41
N VAL A 378 -2.08 -16.30 19.74
CA VAL A 378 -3.45 -16.78 19.51
C VAL A 378 -3.98 -17.25 20.87
N CYS A 379 -4.98 -16.56 21.43
CA CYS A 379 -5.62 -17.02 22.65
C CYS A 379 -6.27 -18.36 22.35
N CYS A 380 -5.78 -19.45 22.96
CA CYS A 380 -6.54 -20.69 23.01
C CYS A 380 -7.84 -20.38 23.76
N GLY A 381 -8.93 -20.19 23.03
CA GLY A 381 -10.26 -20.30 23.62
C GLY A 381 -10.33 -21.68 24.27
N THR A 382 -10.58 -21.73 25.57
CA THR A 382 -10.96 -22.95 26.26
C THR A 382 -12.09 -23.59 25.46
N ARG A 383 -11.79 -24.74 24.82
CA ARG A 383 -12.83 -25.66 24.38
C ARG A 383 -13.48 -26.17 25.66
N GLY A 384 -14.59 -25.54 26.03
CA GLY A 384 -15.50 -25.99 27.08
C GLY A 384 -16.52 -26.93 26.49
#